data_AF-A0A8R1I024-F1
#
_entry.id   AF-A0A8R1I024-F1
#
_cell.length_a   1.000
_cell.length_b   1.000
_cell.length_c   1.000
_cell.angle_alpha   90.00
_cell.angle_beta   90.00
_cell.angle_gamma   90.00
#
_symmetry.space_group_name_H-M   'P 1'
#
loop_
_entity.id
_entity.type
_entity.pdbx_description
1 polymer ?
#
loop_
_entity_poly.entity_id
_entity_poly.type
_entity_poly.pdbx_seq_one_letter_code
_entity_poly.pdbx_strand_id
1 'polypeptide(L)'
;MHRISPMLMCLFLSRSGVDILKNPQIKGAEKLGSLPVGVGAMPSTRCAHQMSSKKRAERVDSMITFLKTAVAAQKDKSPQDTPGNTMMTAKLVELWSVPQSSITEFRLLLTLGADPTPLFKDDFGEKTLKDRIENGSVCEECAVKFKSFLEYSGVIFEEMFERTPIQINRNKKVDGVMALCLDGGGMRGLVSVVCLLYASRRILGDESLPSLFDWCIGTSTGSMLGLSLVNNKSISECFFQYWDMKSQIFLRGSTVKRLLGDQVSVQTKNIDKVLSDCFPTETMQKCPIRLTIPALDISTTPARLHVFRNYSFSKSFGAPVNEEQEVLFREAARASSAAPTYFEPFVYGNKVLVDGSFVANYPLNILFKECDSFSKHQNPLNLAGVLSIGTGEPALVERKFKCGTSMKSRAKNIGHISTLILEQVVGQDLTAVEMAQDRCHAHNIPFNRLSPKGIAVRIDQIDDAKLMDMIWTTLIYLTENVHEIDQLGEMIYKLKSDPTERKRRSNTVL
;
A
#
# COMPACT_ATOMS: atom_id res chain seq x y z
N MET A 1 32.23 46.02 -0.12
CA MET A 1 30.76 46.06 -0.12
C MET A 1 30.25 45.45 1.19
N HIS A 2 29.15 46.00 1.69
CA HIS A 2 28.85 46.23 3.10
C HIS A 2 28.58 45.01 4.00
N ARG A 3 29.08 45.12 5.25
CA ARG A 3 28.50 44.56 6.48
C ARG A 3 27.14 45.22 6.75
N ILE A 4 26.20 44.53 7.43
CA ILE A 4 25.42 45.04 8.58
C ILE A 4 24.55 43.92 9.18
N SER A 5 24.54 43.91 10.52
CA SER A 5 23.78 43.07 11.46
C SER A 5 22.39 43.72 11.76
N PRO A 6 21.40 43.01 12.34
CA PRO A 6 20.00 43.43 12.36
C PRO A 6 19.66 44.36 13.52
N MET A 7 18.68 45.25 13.30
CA MET A 7 18.12 46.16 14.30
C MET A 7 16.64 45.84 14.56
N LEU A 8 16.28 46.01 15.83
CA LEU A 8 15.06 45.61 16.56
C LEU A 8 14.02 46.76 16.61
N MET A 9 12.79 46.44 17.04
CA MET A 9 11.70 47.32 17.57
C MET A 9 10.87 48.13 16.54
N CYS A 10 9.55 48.34 16.65
CA CYS A 10 8.54 48.26 17.72
C CYS A 10 7.12 48.17 17.06
N LEU A 11 6.19 47.33 17.51
CA LEU A 11 5.03 47.65 18.39
C LEU A 11 4.10 48.79 17.91
N PHE A 12 2.82 48.48 17.64
CA PHE A 12 1.68 49.20 18.25
C PHE A 12 0.41 48.33 18.31
N LEU A 13 -0.33 48.53 19.39
CA LEU A 13 -1.50 47.82 19.93
C LEU A 13 -2.83 48.52 19.56
N SER A 14 -3.93 47.76 19.50
CA SER A 14 -5.23 48.02 20.20
C SER A 14 -6.25 46.95 19.76
N ARG A 15 -6.66 45.93 20.53
CA ARG A 15 -7.53 45.85 21.73
C ARG A 15 -8.91 46.50 21.63
N SER A 16 -9.95 45.64 21.54
CA SER A 16 -11.24 45.62 22.28
C SER A 16 -12.24 44.74 21.49
N GLY A 17 -12.90 43.66 21.94
CA GLY A 17 -13.12 43.06 23.25
C GLY A 17 -14.39 43.57 23.93
N VAL A 18 -15.55 42.93 23.74
CA VAL A 18 -16.68 42.82 24.70
C VAL A 18 -17.55 41.59 24.35
N ASP A 19 -18.03 40.93 25.39
CA ASP A 19 -18.68 39.63 25.49
C ASP A 19 -20.08 39.78 26.15
N ILE A 20 -21.02 38.87 25.81
CA ILE A 20 -22.17 38.37 26.63
C ILE A 20 -23.45 39.24 26.81
N LEU A 21 -24.64 38.70 26.44
CA LEU A 21 -25.77 38.37 27.36
C LEU A 21 -27.02 37.75 26.65
N LYS A 22 -27.85 37.10 27.49
CA LYS A 22 -28.90 36.06 27.29
C LYS A 22 -30.28 36.52 26.77
N ASN A 23 -30.96 35.61 26.05
CA ASN A 23 -32.41 35.17 25.99
C ASN A 23 -33.55 36.04 26.61
N PRO A 24 -34.79 36.11 26.05
CA PRO A 24 -35.80 35.02 26.22
C PRO A 24 -36.92 34.87 25.12
N GLN A 25 -37.81 33.89 25.36
CA GLN A 25 -38.94 33.33 24.58
C GLN A 25 -40.05 34.27 24.05
N ILE A 26 -40.73 33.84 22.96
CA ILE A 26 -42.19 34.05 22.71
C ILE A 26 -42.83 32.79 22.07
N LYS A 27 -44.08 32.49 22.48
CA LYS A 27 -44.96 31.34 22.21
C LYS A 27 -45.88 31.55 20.98
N GLY A 28 -46.39 30.45 20.38
CA GLY A 28 -47.82 30.33 20.03
C GLY A 28 -48.21 29.81 18.63
N ALA A 29 -49.22 28.91 18.62
CA ALA A 29 -50.08 28.39 17.51
C ALA A 29 -49.50 27.28 16.60
N GLU A 30 -50.18 26.18 16.26
CA GLU A 30 -51.53 25.66 16.53
C GLU A 30 -51.57 24.15 16.19
N LYS A 31 -52.43 23.37 16.88
CA LYS A 31 -52.69 21.94 16.60
C LYS A 31 -53.90 21.81 15.68
N LEU A 32 -53.79 20.99 14.64
CA LEU A 32 -54.92 20.30 13.99
C LEU A 32 -54.51 18.85 13.70
N GLY A 33 -55.36 17.89 14.08
CA GLY A 33 -55.11 16.46 13.93
C GLY A 33 -56.00 15.79 12.90
N SER A 34 -55.51 14.70 12.28
CA SER A 34 -56.19 13.39 12.11
C SER A 34 -55.37 12.47 11.18
N LEU A 35 -55.46 11.16 11.44
CA LEU A 35 -54.71 9.97 10.95
C LEU A 35 -55.14 9.49 9.53
N PRO A 36 -54.64 8.34 8.99
CA PRO A 36 -53.26 7.85 8.83
C PRO A 36 -52.98 7.42 7.37
N VAL A 37 -51.72 7.48 6.91
CA VAL A 37 -51.30 6.74 5.69
C VAL A 37 -49.98 6.06 5.98
N GLY A 38 -49.95 4.73 5.81
CA GLY A 38 -48.75 3.92 5.97
C GLY A 38 -47.70 4.33 4.95
N VAL A 39 -46.63 4.98 5.43
CA VAL A 39 -45.45 5.30 4.63
C VAL A 39 -44.36 4.31 5.03
N GLY A 40 -44.01 3.41 4.10
CA GLY A 40 -42.79 2.63 4.21
C GLY A 40 -41.62 3.56 4.49
N ALA A 41 -40.78 3.20 5.47
CA ALA A 41 -39.71 4.05 5.98
C ALA A 41 -38.93 4.74 4.86
N MET A 42 -39.02 6.08 4.76
CA MET A 42 -38.15 6.85 3.88
C MET A 42 -36.69 6.54 4.24
N PRO A 43 -35.82 6.26 3.26
CA PRO A 43 -34.40 6.07 3.52
C PRO A 43 -33.88 7.28 4.29
N SER A 44 -33.00 7.04 5.28
CA SER A 44 -32.46 8.15 6.07
C SER A 44 -31.90 9.22 5.14
N THR A 45 -32.22 10.49 5.35
CA THR A 45 -31.68 11.64 4.58
C THR A 45 -30.24 11.97 4.98
N ARG A 46 -29.54 11.04 5.65
CA ARG A 46 -28.24 11.28 6.27
C ARG A 46 -27.14 10.69 5.42
N CYS A 47 -26.03 11.39 5.31
CA CYS A 47 -24.91 10.87 4.54
C CYS A 47 -24.31 9.58 5.15
N ALA A 48 -23.85 8.66 4.29
CA ALA A 48 -23.33 7.36 4.68
C ALA A 48 -22.20 7.42 5.74
N HIS A 49 -21.40 8.51 5.76
CA HIS A 49 -20.37 8.70 6.79
C HIS A 49 -20.95 8.83 8.21
N GLN A 50 -22.21 9.25 8.34
CA GLN A 50 -22.94 9.40 9.62
C GLN A 50 -23.48 8.08 10.15
N MET A 51 -23.38 6.99 9.38
CA MET A 51 -23.75 5.65 9.83
C MET A 51 -22.84 5.20 10.98
N SER A 52 -23.38 4.35 11.85
CA SER A 52 -22.59 3.74 12.92
C SER A 52 -21.37 3.03 12.34
N SER A 53 -20.25 3.06 13.07
CA SER A 53 -19.00 2.40 12.62
C SER A 53 -19.20 0.91 12.35
N LYS A 54 -20.08 0.25 13.12
CA LYS A 54 -20.43 -1.16 12.94
C LYS A 54 -21.11 -1.39 11.58
N LYS A 55 -22.14 -0.60 11.27
CA LYS A 55 -22.88 -0.74 10.00
C LYS A 55 -22.02 -0.40 8.79
N ARG A 56 -21.07 0.54 8.91
CA ARG A 56 -20.09 0.83 7.85
C ARG A 56 -19.16 -0.35 7.61
N ALA A 57 -18.62 -0.95 8.68
CA ALA A 57 -17.77 -2.13 8.58
C ALA A 57 -18.52 -3.31 7.94
N GLU A 58 -19.75 -3.62 8.39
CA GLU A 58 -20.58 -4.69 7.81
C GLU A 58 -20.81 -4.52 6.30
N ARG A 59 -21.02 -3.29 5.83
CA ARG A 59 -21.17 -3.00 4.39
C ARG A 59 -19.88 -3.25 3.62
N VAL A 60 -18.76 -2.79 4.16
CA VAL A 60 -17.45 -3.02 3.54
C VAL A 60 -17.12 -4.51 3.51
N ASP A 61 -17.40 -5.26 4.58
CA ASP A 61 -17.17 -6.71 4.64
C ASP A 61 -18.04 -7.46 3.61
N SER A 62 -19.30 -7.04 3.47
CA SER A 62 -20.19 -7.56 2.41
C SER A 62 -19.66 -7.24 1.02
N MET A 63 -19.13 -6.03 0.81
CA MET A 63 -18.50 -5.61 -0.45
C MET A 63 -17.28 -6.48 -0.77
N ILE A 64 -16.40 -6.71 0.20
CA ILE A 64 -15.21 -7.54 0.04
C ILE A 64 -15.57 -8.99 -0.27
N THR A 65 -16.62 -9.52 0.36
CA THR A 65 -17.12 -10.87 0.07
C THR A 65 -17.62 -10.98 -1.37
N PHE A 66 -18.37 -9.98 -1.84
CA PHE A 66 -18.80 -9.87 -3.23
C PHE A 66 -17.60 -9.82 -4.18
N LEU A 67 -16.62 -8.96 -3.90
CA LEU A 67 -15.42 -8.78 -4.72
C LEU A 67 -14.56 -10.04 -4.80
N LYS A 68 -14.38 -10.76 -3.69
CA LYS A 68 -13.69 -12.06 -3.69
C LYS A 68 -14.37 -13.05 -4.64
N THR A 69 -15.69 -13.09 -4.61
CA THR A 69 -16.49 -13.95 -5.51
C THR A 69 -16.34 -13.52 -6.97
N ALA A 70 -16.42 -12.22 -7.24
CA ALA A 70 -16.29 -11.67 -8.59
C ALA A 70 -14.89 -11.91 -9.19
N VAL A 71 -13.83 -11.70 -8.41
CA VAL A 71 -12.45 -11.97 -8.84
C VAL A 71 -12.20 -13.46 -9.04
N ALA A 72 -12.73 -14.33 -8.17
CA ALA A 72 -12.61 -15.78 -8.37
C ALA A 72 -13.27 -16.23 -9.68
N ALA A 73 -14.39 -15.63 -10.07
CA ALA A 73 -15.08 -15.92 -11.34
C ALA A 73 -14.31 -15.45 -12.59
N GLN A 74 -13.23 -14.66 -12.45
CA GLN A 74 -12.38 -14.22 -13.56
C GLN A 74 -11.26 -15.23 -13.88
N LYS A 75 -10.84 -16.08 -12.93
CA LYS A 75 -9.65 -16.94 -13.05
C LYS A 75 -9.67 -17.92 -14.24
N ASP A 76 -10.82 -18.15 -14.86
CA ASP A 76 -10.98 -19.10 -15.97
C ASP A 76 -11.08 -18.45 -17.37
N LYS A 77 -11.03 -17.10 -17.52
CA LYS A 77 -11.26 -16.42 -18.82
C LYS A 77 -10.40 -15.16 -19.03
N SER A 78 -10.11 -14.82 -20.29
CA SER A 78 -9.24 -13.71 -20.68
C SER A 78 -9.75 -12.30 -20.26
N PRO A 79 -8.87 -11.31 -20.04
CA PRO A 79 -9.17 -10.07 -19.29
C PRO A 79 -10.23 -9.15 -19.90
N GLN A 80 -10.40 -9.12 -21.23
CA GLN A 80 -11.19 -8.08 -21.90
C GLN A 80 -12.69 -8.36 -22.05
N ASP A 81 -13.16 -9.60 -21.77
CA ASP A 81 -14.59 -9.99 -21.84
C ASP A 81 -14.98 -10.89 -20.64
N THR A 82 -14.44 -10.61 -19.45
CA THR A 82 -14.71 -11.45 -18.28
C THR A 82 -16.06 -11.11 -17.63
N PRO A 83 -16.94 -12.10 -17.40
CA PRO A 83 -18.21 -11.92 -16.67
C PRO A 83 -18.05 -11.22 -15.31
N GLY A 84 -16.89 -11.36 -14.65
CA GLY A 84 -16.59 -10.71 -13.37
C GLY A 84 -16.48 -9.19 -13.45
N ASN A 85 -15.90 -8.64 -14.53
CA ASN A 85 -15.89 -7.18 -14.74
C ASN A 85 -17.32 -6.69 -14.96
N THR A 86 -18.12 -7.41 -15.75
CA THR A 86 -19.54 -7.11 -15.95
C THR A 86 -20.32 -7.13 -14.63
N MET A 87 -20.07 -8.10 -13.74
CA MET A 87 -20.70 -8.16 -12.42
C MET A 87 -20.31 -6.97 -11.54
N MET A 88 -19.02 -6.60 -11.50
CA MET A 88 -18.55 -5.46 -10.71
C MET A 88 -19.07 -4.13 -11.28
N THR A 89 -19.09 -3.97 -12.59
CA THR A 89 -19.67 -2.82 -13.30
C THR A 89 -21.17 -2.70 -13.01
N ALA A 90 -21.93 -3.79 -13.10
CA ALA A 90 -23.35 -3.79 -12.74
C ALA A 90 -23.56 -3.39 -11.27
N LYS A 91 -22.72 -3.90 -10.36
CA LYS A 91 -22.77 -3.54 -8.94
C LYS A 91 -22.44 -2.07 -8.68
N LEU A 92 -21.49 -1.52 -9.42
CA LEU A 92 -21.12 -0.10 -9.38
C LEU A 92 -22.32 0.78 -9.75
N VAL A 93 -23.00 0.48 -10.86
CA VAL A 93 -24.19 1.22 -11.32
C VAL A 93 -25.36 1.09 -10.33
N GLU A 94 -25.60 -0.12 -9.83
CA GLU A 94 -26.62 -0.38 -8.80
C GLU A 94 -26.38 0.49 -7.56
N LEU A 95 -25.17 0.44 -6.99
CA LEU A 95 -24.82 1.21 -5.79
C LEU A 95 -24.82 2.72 -6.04
N TRP A 96 -24.49 3.15 -7.26
CA TRP A 96 -24.54 4.57 -7.64
C TRP A 96 -25.98 5.08 -7.72
N SER A 97 -26.98 4.20 -7.75
CA SER A 97 -28.39 4.58 -7.60
C SER A 97 -28.86 4.59 -6.14
N VAL A 98 -28.13 3.94 -5.22
CA VAL A 98 -28.51 3.82 -3.80
C VAL A 98 -27.99 5.01 -2.96
N PRO A 99 -28.86 5.91 -2.43
CA PRO A 99 -28.44 7.15 -1.75
C PRO A 99 -27.49 6.95 -0.55
N GLN A 100 -27.57 5.78 0.10
CA GLN A 100 -26.79 5.42 1.28
C GLN A 100 -25.46 4.71 0.98
N SER A 101 -25.04 4.66 -0.28
CA SER A 101 -23.74 4.08 -0.65
C SER A 101 -22.60 5.03 -0.34
N SER A 102 -21.49 4.47 0.16
CA SER A 102 -20.29 5.21 0.53
C SER A 102 -19.27 5.26 -0.61
N ILE A 103 -18.41 6.28 -0.58
CA ILE A 103 -17.33 6.40 -1.57
C ILE A 103 -16.33 5.24 -1.53
N THR A 104 -16.20 4.60 -0.37
CA THR A 104 -15.35 3.42 -0.15
C THR A 104 -15.75 2.27 -1.07
N GLU A 105 -17.06 2.00 -1.22
CA GLU A 105 -17.57 0.92 -2.06
C GLU A 105 -17.23 1.14 -3.54
N PHE A 106 -17.43 2.35 -4.06
CA PHE A 106 -17.12 2.68 -5.46
C PHE A 106 -15.63 2.58 -5.77
N ARG A 107 -14.78 3.08 -4.86
CA ARG A 107 -13.33 3.00 -5.01
C ARG A 107 -12.82 1.56 -4.96
N LEU A 108 -13.40 0.70 -4.11
CA LEU A 108 -13.07 -0.73 -4.06
C LEU A 108 -13.41 -1.42 -5.38
N LEU A 109 -14.61 -1.17 -5.91
CA LEU A 109 -15.07 -1.71 -7.20
C LEU A 109 -14.14 -1.29 -8.34
N LEU A 110 -13.82 0.01 -8.46
CA LEU A 110 -12.91 0.50 -9.51
C LEU A 110 -11.52 -0.12 -9.37
N THR A 111 -10.94 -0.14 -8.16
CA THR A 111 -9.59 -0.68 -7.91
C THR A 111 -9.46 -2.12 -8.42
N LEU A 112 -10.53 -2.92 -8.30
CA LEU A 112 -10.52 -4.33 -8.68
C LEU A 112 -11.02 -4.60 -10.10
N GLY A 113 -11.55 -3.61 -10.82
CA GLY A 113 -11.82 -3.69 -12.26
C GLY A 113 -13.25 -3.40 -12.71
N ALA A 114 -14.07 -2.73 -11.88
CA ALA A 114 -15.35 -2.21 -12.36
C ALA A 114 -15.15 -1.08 -13.38
N ASP A 115 -15.80 -1.19 -14.53
CA ASP A 115 -15.83 -0.16 -15.58
C ASP A 115 -16.75 1.00 -15.16
N PRO A 116 -16.25 2.24 -15.02
CA PRO A 116 -17.05 3.39 -14.65
C PRO A 116 -17.78 4.04 -15.84
N THR A 117 -17.53 3.62 -17.09
CA THR A 117 -18.12 4.20 -18.32
C THR A 117 -19.64 4.42 -18.23
N PRO A 118 -20.46 3.50 -17.68
CA PRO A 118 -21.89 3.72 -17.53
C PRO A 118 -22.28 4.94 -16.67
N LEU A 119 -21.39 5.42 -15.79
CA LEU A 119 -21.63 6.64 -15.01
C LEU A 119 -21.57 7.91 -15.86
N PHE A 120 -20.85 7.89 -16.98
CA PHE A 120 -20.67 9.06 -17.84
C PHE A 120 -21.71 9.13 -18.97
N LYS A 121 -22.43 8.03 -19.20
CA LYS A 121 -23.49 7.99 -20.21
C LYS A 121 -24.68 8.86 -19.77
N ASP A 122 -25.11 9.75 -20.65
CA ASP A 122 -26.25 10.66 -20.44
C ASP A 122 -26.16 11.48 -19.13
N ASP A 123 -24.93 11.78 -18.67
CA ASP A 123 -24.61 12.43 -17.40
C ASP A 123 -25.21 11.74 -16.16
N PHE A 124 -25.44 10.42 -16.22
CA PHE A 124 -26.09 9.66 -15.14
C PHE A 124 -25.40 9.87 -13.77
N GLY A 125 -24.08 9.81 -13.76
CA GLY A 125 -23.24 9.94 -12.57
C GLY A 125 -23.36 11.31 -11.91
N GLU A 126 -23.24 12.37 -12.70
CA GLU A 126 -23.34 13.77 -12.24
C GLU A 126 -24.75 14.13 -11.78
N LYS A 127 -25.78 13.78 -12.57
CA LYS A 127 -27.19 14.01 -12.21
C LYS A 127 -27.54 13.34 -10.89
N THR A 128 -27.16 12.07 -10.73
CA THR A 128 -27.42 11.33 -9.50
C THR A 128 -26.67 11.91 -8.30
N LEU A 129 -25.43 12.37 -8.48
CA LEU A 129 -24.68 13.02 -7.40
C LEU A 129 -25.32 14.36 -7.01
N LYS A 130 -25.76 15.16 -7.99
CA LYS A 130 -26.46 16.42 -7.74
C LYS A 130 -27.74 16.18 -6.93
N ASP A 131 -28.57 15.23 -7.33
CA ASP A 131 -29.79 14.86 -6.60
C ASP A 131 -29.49 14.44 -5.15
N ARG A 132 -28.41 13.68 -4.95
CA ARG A 132 -27.95 13.24 -3.62
C ARG A 132 -27.47 14.38 -2.73
N ILE A 133 -26.87 15.42 -3.31
CA ILE A 133 -26.46 16.62 -2.58
C ILE A 133 -27.70 17.44 -2.22
N GLU A 134 -28.61 17.66 -3.17
CA GLU A 134 -29.84 18.44 -2.97
C GLU A 134 -30.77 17.82 -1.94
N ASN A 135 -30.89 16.49 -1.92
CA ASN A 135 -31.72 15.78 -0.95
C ASN A 135 -31.02 15.49 0.40
N GLY A 136 -29.76 15.91 0.57
CA GLY A 136 -28.97 15.77 1.80
C GLY A 136 -28.35 14.39 2.06
N SER A 137 -28.55 13.41 1.18
CA SER A 137 -27.94 12.08 1.30
C SER A 137 -26.42 12.07 1.08
N VAL A 138 -25.85 13.14 0.52
CA VAL A 138 -24.41 13.39 0.48
C VAL A 138 -24.13 14.79 1.04
N CYS A 139 -23.34 14.88 2.11
CA CYS A 139 -22.94 16.18 2.66
C CYS A 139 -21.83 16.83 1.82
N GLU A 140 -21.57 18.12 2.05
CA GLU A 140 -20.52 18.89 1.36
C GLU A 140 -19.12 18.24 1.47
N GLU A 141 -18.74 17.75 2.65
CA GLU A 141 -17.43 17.09 2.85
C GLU A 141 -17.30 15.80 2.02
N CYS A 142 -18.36 15.02 1.94
CA CYS A 142 -18.37 13.78 1.14
C CYS A 142 -18.48 14.09 -0.35
N ALA A 143 -19.20 15.14 -0.73
CA ALA A 143 -19.37 15.54 -2.13
C ALA A 143 -18.03 15.73 -2.83
N VAL A 144 -17.02 16.28 -2.15
CA VAL A 144 -15.66 16.42 -2.69
C VAL A 144 -15.08 15.07 -3.12
N LYS A 145 -15.26 14.02 -2.32
CA LYS A 145 -14.76 12.67 -2.65
C LYS A 145 -15.50 12.02 -3.81
N PHE A 146 -16.80 12.25 -3.91
CA PHE A 146 -17.62 11.76 -5.03
C PHE A 146 -17.29 12.49 -6.33
N LYS A 147 -17.10 13.82 -6.28
CA LYS A 147 -16.65 14.62 -7.43
C LYS A 147 -15.28 14.14 -7.92
N SER A 148 -14.33 13.97 -7.00
CA SER A 148 -13.02 13.38 -7.32
C SER A 148 -13.17 11.99 -7.97
N PHE A 149 -14.08 11.15 -7.50
CA PHE A 149 -14.31 9.85 -8.16
C PHE A 149 -14.80 10.00 -9.61
N LEU A 150 -15.78 10.86 -9.88
CA LEU A 150 -16.23 11.10 -11.25
C LEU A 150 -15.11 11.71 -12.13
N GLU A 151 -14.32 12.61 -11.58
CA GLU A 151 -13.21 13.27 -12.28
C GLU A 151 -12.12 12.28 -12.74
N TYR A 152 -11.71 11.34 -11.87
CA TYR A 152 -10.56 10.47 -12.16
C TYR A 152 -10.92 9.03 -12.54
N SER A 153 -12.12 8.53 -12.24
CA SER A 153 -12.42 7.09 -12.41
C SER A 153 -12.30 6.62 -13.85
N GLY A 154 -12.76 7.41 -14.83
CA GLY A 154 -12.62 7.09 -16.26
C GLY A 154 -11.17 6.97 -16.69
N VAL A 155 -10.35 7.98 -16.37
CA VAL A 155 -8.91 7.99 -16.72
C VAL A 155 -8.17 6.85 -16.01
N ILE A 156 -8.41 6.62 -14.72
CA ILE A 156 -7.82 5.49 -13.99
C ILE A 156 -8.16 4.17 -14.67
N PHE A 157 -9.41 3.98 -15.09
CA PHE A 157 -9.84 2.76 -15.75
C PHE A 157 -9.19 2.58 -17.13
N GLU A 158 -9.19 3.62 -17.97
CA GLU A 158 -8.54 3.61 -19.27
C GLU A 158 -7.05 3.23 -19.15
N GLU A 159 -6.32 3.90 -18.25
CA GLU A 159 -4.89 3.70 -18.07
C GLU A 159 -4.55 2.32 -17.49
N MET A 160 -5.42 1.72 -16.69
CA MET A 160 -5.20 0.41 -16.08
C MET A 160 -5.63 -0.76 -16.96
N PHE A 161 -6.73 -0.64 -17.72
CA PHE A 161 -7.41 -1.78 -18.33
C PHE A 161 -7.54 -1.70 -19.85
N GLU A 162 -7.52 -0.50 -20.44
CA GLU A 162 -7.76 -0.30 -21.89
C GLU A 162 -6.47 -0.09 -22.69
N ARG A 163 -5.32 0.06 -22.02
CA ARG A 163 -4.02 0.13 -22.69
C ARG A 163 -3.68 -1.18 -23.37
N THR A 164 -3.06 -1.08 -24.55
CA THR A 164 -2.64 -2.25 -25.32
C THR A 164 -1.42 -2.90 -24.64
N PRO A 165 -1.51 -4.17 -24.22
CA PRO A 165 -0.40 -4.84 -23.56
C PRO A 165 0.85 -4.96 -24.43
N ILE A 166 2.02 -4.81 -23.82
CA ILE A 166 3.29 -5.10 -24.49
C ILE A 166 3.40 -6.59 -24.81
N GLN A 167 3.95 -6.90 -25.97
CA GLN A 167 4.18 -8.28 -26.38
C GLN A 167 5.58 -8.72 -25.91
N ILE A 168 5.62 -9.73 -25.05
CA ILE A 168 6.85 -10.27 -24.49
C ILE A 168 6.89 -11.80 -24.62
N ASN A 169 8.08 -12.35 -24.83
CA ASN A 169 8.26 -13.79 -24.71
C ASN A 169 8.48 -14.15 -23.24
N ARG A 170 7.41 -14.60 -22.56
CA ARG A 170 7.43 -14.95 -21.13
C ARG A 170 8.45 -16.06 -20.81
N ASN A 171 8.68 -16.97 -21.74
CA ASN A 171 9.61 -18.10 -21.59
C ASN A 171 11.06 -17.73 -21.90
N LYS A 172 11.31 -16.53 -22.45
CA LYS A 172 12.67 -16.07 -22.74
C LYS A 172 13.42 -15.86 -21.42
N LYS A 173 14.52 -16.60 -21.27
CA LYS A 173 15.50 -16.34 -20.22
C LYS A 173 16.23 -15.04 -20.53
N VAL A 174 16.30 -14.17 -19.53
CA VAL A 174 17.12 -12.95 -19.59
C VAL A 174 18.55 -13.34 -19.19
N ASP A 175 19.53 -12.67 -19.78
CA ASP A 175 20.91 -12.80 -19.32
C ASP A 175 21.08 -12.04 -18.00
N GLY A 176 21.08 -12.78 -16.89
CA GLY A 176 21.11 -12.24 -15.53
C GLY A 176 19.79 -12.46 -14.77
N VAL A 177 19.67 -11.76 -13.64
CA VAL A 177 18.58 -11.88 -12.69
C VAL A 177 17.78 -10.60 -12.64
N MET A 178 16.45 -10.70 -12.76
CA MET A 178 15.54 -9.58 -12.50
C MET A 178 15.12 -9.59 -11.03
N ALA A 179 15.34 -8.47 -10.32
CA ALA A 179 15.02 -8.34 -8.91
C ALA A 179 13.76 -7.50 -8.66
N LEU A 180 12.89 -7.99 -7.78
CA LEU A 180 11.76 -7.27 -7.21
C LEU A 180 12.05 -6.95 -5.75
N CYS A 181 12.16 -5.66 -5.42
CA CYS A 181 12.38 -5.16 -4.06
C CYS A 181 11.10 -4.54 -3.50
N LEU A 182 10.65 -5.03 -2.35
CA LEU A 182 9.41 -4.60 -1.68
C LEU A 182 9.73 -4.02 -0.30
N ASP A 183 9.36 -2.76 -0.09
CA ASP A 183 9.67 -2.06 1.16
C ASP A 183 8.80 -2.49 2.35
N GLY A 184 9.28 -2.18 3.55
CA GLY A 184 8.48 -2.22 4.78
C GLY A 184 7.45 -1.08 4.86
N GLY A 185 6.47 -1.21 5.77
CA GLY A 185 5.45 -0.17 5.96
C GLY A 185 4.12 -0.58 6.61
N GLY A 186 4.00 -1.78 7.17
CA GLY A 186 2.76 -2.28 7.78
C GLY A 186 1.57 -2.25 6.80
N MET A 187 0.42 -1.72 7.22
CA MET A 187 -0.79 -1.65 6.39
C MET A 187 -0.66 -0.79 5.14
N ARG A 188 0.39 0.05 5.05
CA ARG A 188 0.73 0.73 3.79
C ARG A 188 1.23 -0.23 2.71
N GLY A 189 1.47 -1.51 3.00
CA GLY A 189 1.71 -2.53 1.98
C GLY A 189 0.59 -2.63 0.93
N LEU A 190 -0.64 -2.16 1.24
CA LEU A 190 -1.71 -1.98 0.24
C LEU A 190 -1.29 -1.02 -0.89
N VAL A 191 -0.45 -0.02 -0.63
CA VAL A 191 0.12 0.85 -1.67
C VAL A 191 0.95 0.03 -2.64
N SER A 192 1.81 -0.85 -2.13
CA SER A 192 2.66 -1.72 -2.96
C SER A 192 1.82 -2.69 -3.80
N VAL A 193 0.76 -3.27 -3.20
CA VAL A 193 -0.21 -4.10 -3.93
C VAL A 193 -0.85 -3.32 -5.07
N VAL A 194 -1.33 -2.09 -4.82
CA VAL A 194 -1.98 -1.27 -5.85
C VAL A 194 -1.01 -0.83 -6.93
N CYS A 195 0.25 -0.50 -6.58
CA CYS A 195 1.29 -0.18 -7.58
C CYS A 195 1.52 -1.38 -8.52
N LEU A 196 1.65 -2.59 -7.97
CA LEU A 196 1.79 -3.81 -8.76
C LEU A 196 0.54 -4.08 -9.61
N LEU A 197 -0.66 -3.87 -9.05
CA LEU A 197 -1.93 -4.10 -9.74
C LEU A 197 -2.07 -3.16 -10.95
N TYR A 198 -1.82 -1.87 -10.74
CA TYR A 198 -1.85 -0.83 -11.77
C TYR A 198 -0.82 -1.11 -12.86
N ALA A 199 0.44 -1.30 -12.48
CA ALA A 199 1.52 -1.53 -13.43
C ALA A 199 1.31 -2.82 -14.23
N SER A 200 0.92 -3.92 -13.57
CA SER A 200 0.72 -5.20 -14.25
C SER A 200 -0.42 -5.12 -15.26
N ARG A 201 -1.58 -4.58 -14.87
CA ARG A 201 -2.75 -4.51 -15.75
C ARG A 201 -2.52 -3.55 -16.92
N ARG A 202 -1.89 -2.40 -16.68
CA ARG A 202 -1.50 -1.46 -17.75
C ARG A 202 -0.53 -2.10 -18.75
N ILE A 203 0.57 -2.66 -18.25
CA ILE A 203 1.69 -3.08 -19.10
C ILE A 203 1.37 -4.42 -19.79
N LEU A 204 0.78 -5.36 -19.07
CA LEU A 204 0.61 -6.76 -19.51
C LEU A 204 -0.84 -7.17 -19.74
N GLY A 205 -1.81 -6.34 -19.36
CA GLY A 205 -3.23 -6.67 -19.44
C GLY A 205 -3.69 -7.70 -18.40
N ASP A 206 -2.81 -8.14 -17.50
CA ASP A 206 -3.08 -9.18 -16.50
C ASP A 206 -2.31 -8.93 -15.20
N GLU A 207 -2.30 -9.90 -14.27
CA GLU A 207 -1.62 -9.80 -12.97
C GLU A 207 -0.28 -10.57 -12.93
N SER A 208 0.34 -10.83 -14.09
CA SER A 208 1.54 -11.68 -14.21
C SER A 208 2.88 -10.96 -14.01
N LEU A 209 2.90 -9.64 -13.85
CA LEU A 209 4.14 -8.85 -13.69
C LEU A 209 5.10 -9.42 -12.63
N PRO A 210 4.65 -9.82 -11.41
CA PRO A 210 5.55 -10.38 -10.39
C PRO A 210 6.26 -11.67 -10.82
N SER A 211 5.65 -12.46 -11.71
CA SER A 211 6.23 -13.71 -12.22
C SER A 211 7.43 -13.51 -13.16
N LEU A 212 7.68 -12.28 -13.60
CA LEU A 212 8.81 -11.95 -14.47
C LEU A 212 10.14 -11.81 -13.71
N PHE A 213 10.10 -11.80 -12.37
CA PHE A 213 11.26 -11.57 -11.51
C PHE A 213 11.81 -12.88 -10.93
N ASP A 214 13.13 -13.06 -10.98
CA ASP A 214 13.81 -14.27 -10.51
C ASP A 214 14.33 -14.15 -9.07
N TRP A 215 14.25 -12.94 -8.49
CA TRP A 215 14.70 -12.65 -7.15
C TRP A 215 13.74 -11.69 -6.45
N CYS A 216 13.08 -12.16 -5.39
CA CYS A 216 12.23 -11.35 -4.53
C CYS A 216 12.97 -11.01 -3.23
N ILE A 217 13.01 -9.71 -2.92
CA ILE A 217 13.60 -9.17 -1.70
C ILE A 217 12.54 -8.33 -1.02
N GLY A 218 12.21 -8.64 0.23
CA GLY A 218 11.13 -7.94 0.93
C GLY A 218 11.43 -7.77 2.41
N THR A 219 11.14 -6.58 2.95
CA THR A 219 11.29 -6.28 4.38
C THR A 219 9.93 -6.09 5.04
N SER A 220 9.73 -6.66 6.22
CA SER A 220 8.50 -6.50 7.01
C SER A 220 7.28 -6.84 6.14
N THR A 221 6.33 -5.94 5.97
CA THR A 221 5.20 -6.13 5.06
C THR A 221 5.62 -6.51 3.63
N GLY A 222 6.71 -5.96 3.09
CA GLY A 222 7.24 -6.35 1.78
C GLY A 222 7.66 -7.82 1.72
N SER A 223 8.11 -8.40 2.85
CA SER A 223 8.38 -9.84 2.93
C SER A 223 7.09 -10.66 2.83
N MET A 224 6.01 -10.23 3.48
CA MET A 224 4.72 -10.90 3.41
C MET A 224 4.13 -10.85 2.00
N LEU A 225 4.14 -9.68 1.36
CA LEU A 225 3.69 -9.53 -0.03
C LEU A 225 4.54 -10.37 -0.98
N GLY A 226 5.86 -10.29 -0.88
CA GLY A 226 6.79 -11.07 -1.70
C GLY A 226 6.57 -12.58 -1.58
N LEU A 227 6.45 -13.08 -0.35
CA LEU A 227 6.17 -14.50 -0.08
C LEU A 227 4.80 -14.93 -0.60
N SER A 228 3.77 -14.09 -0.51
CA SER A 228 2.46 -14.36 -1.10
C SER A 228 2.52 -14.47 -2.63
N LEU A 229 3.24 -13.55 -3.29
CA LEU A 229 3.38 -13.53 -4.75
C LEU A 229 4.13 -14.77 -5.27
N VAL A 230 5.24 -15.15 -4.63
CA VAL A 230 5.98 -16.38 -5.02
C VAL A 230 5.24 -17.66 -4.67
N ASN A 231 4.24 -17.59 -3.76
CA ASN A 231 3.32 -18.69 -3.46
C ASN A 231 2.09 -18.71 -4.39
N ASN A 232 2.24 -18.19 -5.62
CA ASN A 232 1.24 -18.19 -6.68
C ASN A 232 -0.09 -17.48 -6.34
N LYS A 233 -0.10 -16.56 -5.37
CA LYS A 233 -1.26 -15.67 -5.18
C LYS A 233 -1.26 -14.59 -6.23
N SER A 234 -2.44 -14.32 -6.79
CA SER A 234 -2.64 -13.16 -7.67
C SER A 234 -2.46 -11.85 -6.88
N ILE A 235 -2.26 -10.74 -7.58
CA ILE A 235 -2.12 -9.42 -6.95
C ILE A 235 -3.44 -9.03 -6.26
N SER A 236 -4.59 -9.35 -6.88
CA SER A 236 -5.91 -9.18 -6.26
C SER A 236 -6.10 -10.07 -5.02
N GLU A 237 -5.59 -11.31 -5.01
CA GLU A 237 -5.61 -12.14 -3.81
C GLU A 237 -4.74 -11.55 -2.69
N CYS A 238 -3.59 -10.96 -3.04
CA CYS A 238 -2.77 -10.21 -2.09
C CYS A 238 -3.53 -8.99 -1.55
N PHE A 239 -4.30 -8.26 -2.39
CA PHE A 239 -5.15 -7.16 -1.92
C PHE A 239 -6.13 -7.64 -0.85
N PHE A 240 -6.85 -8.73 -1.10
CA PHE A 240 -7.80 -9.27 -0.14
C PHE A 240 -7.13 -9.78 1.14
N GLN A 241 -5.98 -10.43 1.00
CA GLN A 241 -5.20 -10.89 2.15
C GLN A 241 -4.84 -9.72 3.06
N TYR A 242 -4.31 -8.62 2.51
CA TYR A 242 -4.03 -7.41 3.27
C TYR A 242 -5.29 -6.78 3.86
N TRP A 243 -6.37 -6.75 3.09
CA TRP A 243 -7.64 -6.21 3.56
C TRP A 243 -8.17 -6.96 4.78
N ASP A 244 -8.07 -8.29 4.81
CA ASP A 244 -8.49 -9.10 5.95
C ASP A 244 -7.52 -8.97 7.14
N MET A 245 -6.21 -8.95 6.87
CA MET A 245 -5.16 -8.86 7.89
C MET A 245 -5.28 -7.64 8.79
N LYS A 246 -5.77 -6.50 8.28
CA LYS A 246 -5.84 -5.25 9.04
C LYS A 246 -6.63 -5.42 10.35
N SER A 247 -7.76 -6.12 10.31
CA SER A 247 -8.64 -6.32 11.48
C SER A 247 -8.27 -7.56 12.29
N GLN A 248 -7.55 -8.51 11.70
CA GLN A 248 -7.07 -9.71 12.38
C GLN A 248 -5.84 -9.43 13.22
N ILE A 249 -4.86 -8.68 12.68
CA ILE A 249 -3.57 -8.41 13.34
C ILE A 249 -3.68 -7.28 14.35
N PHE A 250 -4.19 -6.12 13.93
CA PHE A 250 -4.09 -4.89 14.70
C PHE A 250 -5.33 -4.63 15.57
N LEU A 251 -5.09 -4.37 16.85
CA LEU A 251 -6.16 -4.04 17.80
C LEU A 251 -6.41 -2.53 17.84
N ARG A 252 -7.66 -2.13 18.07
CA ARG A 252 -8.02 -0.73 18.35
C ARG A 252 -7.44 -0.30 19.71
N GLY A 253 -6.55 0.69 19.73
CA GLY A 253 -5.96 1.19 20.98
C GLY A 253 -5.01 2.37 20.79
N SER A 254 -4.71 3.09 21.89
CA SER A 254 -3.66 4.10 21.92
C SER A 254 -2.29 3.45 22.18
N THR A 255 -1.20 4.11 21.76
CA THR A 255 0.17 3.62 22.00
C THR A 255 0.47 3.35 23.48
N VAL A 256 -0.13 4.13 24.40
CA VAL A 256 0.02 3.93 25.85
C VAL A 256 -0.68 2.65 26.32
N LYS A 257 -1.92 2.41 25.87
CA LYS A 257 -2.62 1.14 26.14
C LYS A 257 -1.91 -0.06 25.51
N ARG A 258 -1.18 0.17 24.41
CA ARG A 258 -0.41 -0.86 23.73
C ARG A 258 0.82 -1.30 24.51
N LEU A 259 1.56 -0.34 25.06
CA LEU A 259 2.82 -0.60 25.77
C LEU A 259 2.65 -0.95 27.26
N LEU A 260 1.57 -0.50 27.90
CA LEU A 260 1.31 -0.74 29.33
C LEU A 260 0.28 -1.86 29.59
N GLY A 261 -0.12 -2.61 28.57
CA GLY A 261 -1.07 -3.72 28.68
C GLY A 261 -0.75 -4.84 27.70
N ASP A 262 -1.64 -5.84 27.63
CA ASP A 262 -1.37 -7.09 26.92
C ASP A 262 -1.46 -6.99 25.39
N GLN A 263 -1.69 -5.79 24.82
CA GLN A 263 -1.96 -5.65 23.39
C GLN A 263 -0.80 -6.14 22.52
N VAL A 264 0.46 -5.91 22.92
CA VAL A 264 1.63 -6.40 22.16
C VAL A 264 1.64 -7.94 22.10
N SER A 265 1.31 -8.61 23.21
CA SER A 265 1.24 -10.07 23.26
C SER A 265 0.06 -10.62 22.45
N VAL A 266 -1.11 -9.97 22.53
CA VAL A 266 -2.28 -10.38 21.72
C VAL A 266 -2.03 -10.17 20.23
N GLN A 267 -1.50 -9.01 19.82
CA GLN A 267 -1.16 -8.75 18.41
C GLN A 267 -0.09 -9.72 17.90
N THR A 268 0.86 -10.12 18.75
CA THR A 268 1.85 -11.16 18.43
C THR A 268 1.17 -12.49 18.10
N LYS A 269 0.27 -12.96 18.98
CA LYS A 269 -0.51 -14.18 18.71
C LYS A 269 -1.36 -14.08 17.45
N ASN A 270 -1.91 -12.89 17.18
CA ASN A 270 -2.71 -12.64 15.99
C ASN A 270 -1.88 -12.73 14.70
N ILE A 271 -0.71 -12.07 14.64
CA ILE A 271 0.16 -12.17 13.45
C ILE A 271 0.69 -13.59 13.26
N ASP A 272 1.03 -14.31 14.33
CA ASP A 272 1.47 -15.71 14.24
C ASP A 272 0.38 -16.61 13.65
N LYS A 273 -0.87 -16.42 14.09
CA LYS A 273 -2.03 -17.13 13.54
C LYS A 273 -2.22 -16.81 12.06
N VAL A 274 -2.27 -15.52 11.72
CA VAL A 274 -2.47 -15.06 10.35
C VAL A 274 -1.39 -15.61 9.41
N LEU A 275 -0.12 -15.58 9.83
CA LEU A 275 0.97 -16.12 9.03
C LEU A 275 0.91 -17.64 8.90
N SER A 276 0.43 -18.33 9.93
CA SER A 276 0.19 -19.79 9.87
C SER A 276 -0.95 -20.15 8.91
N ASP A 277 -2.01 -19.35 8.88
CA ASP A 277 -3.13 -19.53 7.94
C ASP A 277 -2.70 -19.19 6.50
N CYS A 278 -1.81 -18.20 6.33
CA CYS A 278 -1.31 -17.79 5.01
C CYS A 278 -0.25 -18.72 4.44
N PHE A 279 0.58 -19.29 5.31
CA PHE A 279 1.73 -20.12 4.95
C PHE A 279 1.80 -21.36 5.88
N PRO A 280 0.90 -22.34 5.70
CA PRO A 280 0.80 -23.50 6.57
C PRO A 280 2.01 -24.44 6.48
N THR A 281 2.64 -24.58 5.31
CA THR A 281 3.68 -25.60 5.09
C THR A 281 4.83 -25.15 4.17
N GLU A 282 4.74 -23.96 3.62
CA GLU A 282 5.65 -23.44 2.61
C GLU A 282 7.02 -23.13 3.21
N THR A 283 8.08 -23.60 2.55
CA THR A 283 9.46 -23.42 2.97
C THR A 283 10.29 -22.69 1.91
N MET A 284 11.22 -21.86 2.36
CA MET A 284 12.08 -21.04 1.51
C MET A 284 12.91 -21.90 0.56
N GLN A 285 13.46 -23.02 1.05
CA GLN A 285 14.34 -23.91 0.29
C GLN A 285 13.62 -24.61 -0.89
N LYS A 286 12.29 -24.73 -0.85
CA LYS A 286 11.48 -25.30 -1.95
C LYS A 286 11.01 -24.26 -2.98
N CYS A 287 11.20 -22.97 -2.70
CA CYS A 287 10.78 -21.91 -3.60
C CYS A 287 11.71 -21.84 -4.84
N PRO A 288 11.17 -21.81 -6.07
CA PRO A 288 11.96 -21.75 -7.29
C PRO A 288 12.49 -20.33 -7.60
N ILE A 289 12.14 -19.34 -6.79
CA ILE A 289 12.56 -17.94 -6.91
C ILE A 289 13.56 -17.65 -5.79
N ARG A 290 14.59 -16.84 -6.04
CA ARG A 290 15.51 -16.41 -4.97
C ARG A 290 14.74 -15.54 -3.99
N LEU A 291 14.88 -15.83 -2.70
CA LEU A 291 14.24 -15.08 -1.62
C LEU A 291 15.30 -14.47 -0.72
N THR A 292 15.12 -13.20 -0.35
CA THR A 292 15.95 -12.49 0.62
C THR A 292 15.05 -11.72 1.57
N ILE A 293 15.02 -12.14 2.83
CA ILE A 293 14.16 -11.55 3.86
C ILE A 293 15.04 -11.09 5.02
N PRO A 294 15.26 -9.77 5.19
CA PRO A 294 16.09 -9.25 6.26
C PRO A 294 15.32 -9.15 7.59
N ALA A 295 16.05 -9.35 8.67
CA ALA A 295 15.64 -9.10 10.06
C ALA A 295 16.86 -8.58 10.85
N LEU A 296 16.63 -7.98 12.01
CA LEU A 296 17.72 -7.54 12.89
C LEU A 296 17.89 -8.51 14.05
N ASP A 297 19.06 -9.12 14.18
CA ASP A 297 19.43 -9.97 15.32
C ASP A 297 19.97 -9.11 16.47
N ILE A 298 19.25 -9.13 17.59
CA ILE A 298 19.56 -8.40 18.81
C ILE A 298 20.07 -9.31 19.93
N SER A 299 20.37 -10.58 19.63
CA SER A 299 20.94 -11.52 20.61
C SER A 299 22.33 -11.11 21.12
N THR A 300 23.05 -10.29 20.36
CA THR A 300 24.41 -9.84 20.68
C THR A 300 24.55 -8.33 20.47
N THR A 301 25.54 -7.72 21.13
CA THR A 301 25.93 -6.32 20.92
C THR A 301 27.31 -6.29 20.23
N PRO A 302 27.46 -5.59 19.08
CA PRO A 302 26.42 -4.83 18.37
C PRO A 302 25.38 -5.74 17.70
N ALA A 303 24.15 -5.22 17.53
CA ALA A 303 23.11 -5.91 16.78
C ALA A 303 23.56 -6.16 15.33
N ARG A 304 23.12 -7.27 14.72
CA ARG A 304 23.61 -7.71 13.40
C ARG A 304 22.45 -8.00 12.46
N LEU A 305 22.61 -7.60 11.20
CA LEU A 305 21.67 -7.97 10.15
C LEU A 305 21.65 -9.50 9.98
N HIS A 306 20.47 -10.09 10.17
CA HIS A 306 20.15 -11.46 9.78
C HIS A 306 19.40 -11.44 8.46
N VAL A 307 19.70 -12.38 7.57
CA VAL A 307 19.04 -12.50 6.27
C VAL A 307 18.68 -13.97 6.08
N PHE A 308 17.38 -14.23 6.01
CA PHE A 308 16.86 -15.50 5.54
C PHE A 308 16.99 -15.54 4.02
N ARG A 309 17.56 -16.62 3.48
CA ARG A 309 17.77 -16.82 2.05
C ARG A 309 17.61 -18.29 1.67
N ASN A 310 17.26 -18.56 0.42
CA ASN A 310 17.16 -19.94 -0.12
C ASN A 310 18.24 -20.27 -1.16
N TYR A 311 19.34 -19.53 -1.16
CA TYR A 311 20.44 -19.70 -2.11
C TYR A 311 21.79 -19.65 -1.39
N SER A 312 22.78 -20.29 -2.01
CA SER A 312 24.18 -20.22 -1.59
C SER A 312 24.97 -19.27 -2.49
N PHE A 313 25.97 -18.59 -1.92
CA PHE A 313 26.90 -17.81 -2.71
C PHE A 313 27.89 -18.67 -3.49
N SER A 314 28.18 -19.89 -3.04
CA SER A 314 29.21 -20.77 -3.63
C SER A 314 28.65 -21.90 -4.48
N LYS A 315 27.34 -22.17 -4.42
CA LYS A 315 26.68 -23.22 -5.21
C LYS A 315 25.75 -22.61 -6.25
N SER A 316 25.45 -23.37 -7.31
CA SER A 316 24.41 -22.99 -8.26
C SER A 316 23.06 -22.84 -7.55
N PHE A 317 22.22 -21.93 -8.03
CA PHE A 317 20.86 -21.77 -7.51
C PHE A 317 20.05 -23.07 -7.70
N GLY A 318 19.23 -23.41 -6.71
CA GLY A 318 18.51 -24.69 -6.65
C GLY A 318 19.34 -25.89 -6.17
N ALA A 319 20.66 -25.74 -5.99
CA ALA A 319 21.43 -26.77 -5.30
C ALA A 319 20.99 -26.87 -3.83
N PRO A 320 20.99 -28.08 -3.23
CA PRO A 320 20.72 -28.23 -1.81
C PRO A 320 21.61 -27.32 -0.98
N VAL A 321 20.98 -26.39 -0.26
CA VAL A 321 21.65 -25.54 0.72
C VAL A 321 21.86 -26.43 1.96
N ASN A 322 23.09 -26.49 2.46
CA ASN A 322 23.43 -27.30 3.64
C ASN A 322 22.93 -26.58 4.91
N GLU A 323 21.63 -26.36 5.02
CA GLU A 323 20.98 -25.85 6.23
C GLU A 323 20.25 -27.03 6.87
N GLU A 324 20.58 -27.31 8.13
CA GLU A 324 19.98 -28.40 8.92
C GLU A 324 18.47 -28.18 9.18
N GLN A 325 17.95 -26.99 8.87
CA GLN A 325 16.57 -26.59 9.11
C GLN A 325 15.98 -25.91 7.86
N GLU A 326 14.89 -26.48 7.31
CA GLU A 326 14.05 -25.77 6.34
C GLU A 326 13.40 -24.57 7.03
N VAL A 327 13.53 -23.38 6.43
CA VAL A 327 12.95 -22.14 6.96
C VAL A 327 11.53 -22.01 6.43
N LEU A 328 10.54 -21.90 7.33
CA LEU A 328 9.16 -21.68 6.94
C LEU A 328 8.93 -20.23 6.51
N PHE A 329 8.07 -20.03 5.51
CA PHE A 329 7.65 -18.69 5.06
C PHE A 329 7.11 -17.86 6.23
N ARG A 330 6.27 -18.47 7.08
CA ARG A 330 5.71 -17.80 8.26
C ARG A 330 6.79 -17.35 9.26
N GLU A 331 7.88 -18.10 9.43
CA GLU A 331 8.94 -17.74 10.38
C GLU A 331 9.75 -16.56 9.86
N ALA A 332 10.15 -16.60 8.58
CA ALA A 332 10.87 -15.50 7.95
C ALA A 332 10.03 -14.21 7.92
N ALA A 333 8.75 -14.30 7.55
CA ALA A 333 7.82 -13.18 7.56
C ALA A 333 7.62 -12.61 8.98
N ARG A 334 7.45 -13.49 9.98
CA ARG A 334 7.24 -13.11 11.37
C ARG A 334 8.46 -12.41 11.97
N ALA A 335 9.65 -12.90 11.67
CA ALA A 335 10.91 -12.29 12.08
C ALA A 335 11.09 -10.91 11.44
N SER A 336 10.89 -10.82 10.13
CA SER A 336 11.05 -9.56 9.38
C SER A 336 10.03 -8.50 9.77
N SER A 337 8.86 -8.90 10.25
CA SER A 337 7.74 -7.99 10.63
C SER A 337 7.63 -7.74 12.14
N ALA A 338 8.60 -8.18 12.95
CA ALA A 338 8.59 -8.10 14.41
C ALA A 338 8.86 -6.67 14.92
N ALA A 339 8.01 -5.71 14.54
CA ALA A 339 8.21 -4.30 14.83
C ALA A 339 8.11 -4.03 16.35
N PRO A 340 9.17 -3.50 16.99
CA PRO A 340 9.12 -3.11 18.39
C PRO A 340 7.96 -2.16 18.65
N THR A 341 7.34 -2.29 19.82
CA THR A 341 6.08 -1.65 20.23
C THR A 341 4.80 -2.20 19.59
N TYR A 342 4.88 -3.04 18.55
CA TYR A 342 3.74 -3.70 17.93
C TYR A 342 3.67 -5.19 18.25
N PHE A 343 4.82 -5.85 18.14
CA PHE A 343 4.97 -7.29 18.30
C PHE A 343 6.15 -7.60 19.22
N GLU A 344 6.12 -8.76 19.86
CA GLU A 344 7.25 -9.29 20.62
C GLU A 344 8.37 -9.72 19.64
N PRO A 345 9.65 -9.64 20.06
CA PRO A 345 10.75 -10.20 19.29
C PRO A 345 10.52 -11.68 18.95
N PHE A 346 10.96 -12.10 17.77
CA PHE A 346 10.83 -13.48 17.32
C PHE A 346 12.08 -14.29 17.69
N VAL A 347 11.91 -15.36 18.45
CA VAL A 347 13.02 -16.25 18.83
C VAL A 347 13.20 -17.31 17.75
N TYR A 348 14.38 -17.37 17.15
CA TYR A 348 14.72 -18.32 16.09
C TYR A 348 16.03 -19.04 16.41
N GLY A 349 15.92 -20.26 16.94
CA GLY A 349 17.05 -20.99 17.50
C GLY A 349 17.70 -20.21 18.65
N ASN A 350 18.98 -19.84 18.48
CA ASN A 350 19.72 -19.01 19.43
C ASN A 350 19.64 -17.49 19.15
N LYS A 351 18.87 -17.08 18.14
CA LYS A 351 18.74 -15.66 17.74
C LYS A 351 17.47 -15.06 18.30
N VAL A 352 17.53 -13.76 18.57
CA VAL A 352 16.36 -12.95 18.92
C VAL A 352 16.23 -11.89 17.84
N LEU A 353 15.19 -11.99 17.03
CA LEU A 353 15.01 -11.21 15.81
C LEU A 353 13.93 -10.15 15.99
N VAL A 354 14.19 -8.94 15.52
CA VAL A 354 13.21 -7.85 15.39
C VAL A 354 13.12 -7.40 13.93
N ASP A 355 12.13 -6.54 13.65
CA ASP A 355 11.79 -6.10 12.29
C ASP A 355 13.01 -5.62 11.49
N GLY A 356 13.08 -6.04 10.22
CA GLY A 356 14.17 -5.69 9.31
C GLY A 356 14.23 -4.20 8.97
N SER A 357 13.15 -3.46 9.16
CA SER A 357 13.05 -2.01 8.88
C SER A 357 14.07 -1.17 9.64
N PHE A 358 14.57 -1.63 10.80
CA PHE A 358 15.62 -0.93 11.55
C PHE A 358 16.95 -0.82 10.80
N VAL A 359 17.21 -1.73 9.85
CA VAL A 359 18.48 -1.80 9.11
C VAL A 359 18.30 -1.86 7.60
N ALA A 360 17.10 -2.18 7.13
CA ALA A 360 16.84 -2.52 5.74
C ALA A 360 15.37 -2.25 5.35
N ASN A 361 14.76 -1.13 5.77
CA ASN A 361 13.37 -0.82 5.38
C ASN A 361 13.20 -0.76 3.85
N TYR A 362 14.26 -0.32 3.15
CA TYR A 362 14.41 -0.29 1.69
C TYR A 362 15.46 -1.33 1.30
N PRO A 363 15.08 -2.57 0.97
CA PRO A 363 16.06 -3.65 0.91
C PRO A 363 16.93 -3.64 -0.36
N LEU A 364 16.99 -2.52 -1.08
CA LEU A 364 17.91 -2.28 -2.20
C LEU A 364 19.37 -2.40 -1.77
N ASN A 365 19.73 -1.85 -0.61
CA ASN A 365 21.07 -2.01 -0.05
C ASN A 365 21.41 -3.47 0.25
N ILE A 366 20.40 -4.27 0.64
CA ILE A 366 20.56 -5.71 0.87
C ILE A 366 20.73 -6.45 -0.45
N LEU A 367 19.95 -6.13 -1.49
CA LEU A 367 20.13 -6.68 -2.83
C LEU A 367 21.58 -6.52 -3.30
N PHE A 368 22.12 -5.30 -3.25
CA PHE A 368 23.48 -5.04 -3.70
C PHE A 368 24.53 -5.70 -2.80
N LYS A 369 24.33 -5.71 -1.49
CA LYS A 369 25.21 -6.44 -0.56
C LYS A 369 25.27 -7.94 -0.89
N GLU A 370 24.14 -8.56 -1.23
CA GLU A 370 24.08 -9.97 -1.60
C GLU A 370 24.77 -10.19 -2.96
N CYS A 371 24.61 -9.29 -3.94
CA CYS A 371 25.35 -9.32 -5.22
C CYS A 371 26.87 -9.20 -5.03
N ASP A 372 27.31 -8.31 -4.14
CA ASP A 372 28.72 -8.19 -3.76
C ASP A 372 29.22 -9.45 -3.06
N SER A 373 28.36 -10.12 -2.28
CA SER A 373 28.69 -11.37 -1.61
C SER A 373 28.87 -12.51 -2.61
N PHE A 374 28.03 -12.60 -3.64
CA PHE A 374 28.22 -13.51 -4.78
C PHE A 374 29.59 -13.31 -5.45
N SER A 375 29.95 -12.05 -5.73
CA SER A 375 31.23 -11.70 -6.33
C SER A 375 32.42 -12.08 -5.44
N LYS A 376 32.34 -11.82 -4.13
CA LYS A 376 33.37 -12.20 -3.15
C LYS A 376 33.62 -13.72 -3.09
N HIS A 377 32.59 -14.52 -3.36
CA HIS A 377 32.69 -15.98 -3.40
C HIS A 377 33.00 -16.52 -4.80
N GLN A 378 33.53 -15.69 -5.70
CA GLN A 378 33.92 -16.07 -7.08
C GLN A 378 32.75 -16.62 -7.91
N ASN A 379 31.52 -16.19 -7.61
CA ASN A 379 30.30 -16.58 -8.33
C ASN A 379 29.48 -15.32 -8.64
N PRO A 380 30.00 -14.41 -9.48
CA PRO A 380 29.35 -13.13 -9.73
C PRO A 380 27.96 -13.31 -10.33
N LEU A 381 27.00 -12.55 -9.82
CA LEU A 381 25.62 -12.56 -10.29
C LEU A 381 25.38 -11.28 -11.10
N ASN A 382 24.95 -11.45 -12.35
CA ASN A 382 24.56 -10.34 -13.22
C ASN A 382 23.12 -9.91 -12.90
N LEU A 383 22.90 -8.64 -12.54
CA LEU A 383 21.56 -8.07 -12.38
C LEU A 383 21.09 -7.49 -13.71
N ALA A 384 20.05 -8.08 -14.27
CA ALA A 384 19.49 -7.65 -15.55
C ALA A 384 18.53 -6.47 -15.44
N GLY A 385 17.91 -6.28 -14.27
CA GLY A 385 17.00 -5.18 -14.01
C GLY A 385 16.43 -5.24 -12.60
N VAL A 386 16.02 -4.09 -12.08
CA VAL A 386 15.51 -3.94 -10.72
C VAL A 386 14.21 -3.15 -10.73
N LEU A 387 13.15 -3.74 -10.18
CA LEU A 387 11.92 -3.04 -9.83
C LEU A 387 11.86 -2.89 -8.31
N SER A 388 11.73 -1.65 -7.83
CA SER A 388 11.53 -1.34 -6.42
C SER A 388 10.15 -0.74 -6.21
N ILE A 389 9.37 -1.29 -5.27
CA ILE A 389 8.03 -0.80 -4.94
C ILE A 389 8.01 -0.35 -3.49
N GLY A 390 7.62 0.91 -3.28
CA GLY A 390 7.47 1.47 -1.94
C GLY A 390 6.07 1.35 -1.36
N THR A 391 5.97 1.73 -0.09
CA THR A 391 4.71 1.82 0.66
C THR A 391 4.18 3.26 0.76
N GLY A 392 4.69 4.15 -0.10
CA GLY A 392 4.27 5.55 -0.21
C GLY A 392 5.04 6.52 0.69
N GLU A 393 5.17 7.75 0.19
CA GLU A 393 5.98 8.82 0.79
C GLU A 393 5.07 9.91 1.38
N PRO A 394 5.29 10.36 2.63
CA PRO A 394 4.56 11.50 3.15
C PRO A 394 4.93 12.77 2.36
N ALA A 395 3.97 13.70 2.21
CA ALA A 395 4.29 15.00 1.64
C ALA A 395 5.34 15.73 2.50
N LEU A 396 6.16 16.57 1.87
CA LEU A 396 7.10 17.43 2.59
C LEU A 396 6.30 18.42 3.46
N VAL A 397 6.45 18.31 4.78
CA VAL A 397 5.80 19.20 5.74
C VAL A 397 6.85 19.76 6.70
N GLU A 398 6.82 21.08 6.93
CA GLU A 398 7.65 21.69 7.95
C GLU A 398 7.27 21.21 9.36
N ARG A 399 8.23 20.57 10.05
CA ARG A 399 8.04 20.17 11.44
C ARG A 399 8.14 21.38 12.37
N LYS A 400 7.07 21.66 13.11
CA LYS A 400 7.09 22.65 14.20
C LYS A 400 7.71 22.04 15.46
N PHE A 401 9.04 21.98 15.53
CA PHE A 401 9.74 21.52 16.75
C PHE A 401 9.75 22.64 17.81
N LYS A 402 9.11 22.41 18.95
CA LYS A 402 9.09 23.38 20.06
C LYS A 402 9.98 22.88 21.19
N CYS A 403 11.20 23.42 21.27
CA CYS A 403 12.11 23.14 22.37
C CYS A 403 11.77 24.01 23.59
N GLY A 404 11.92 23.46 24.80
CA GLY A 404 11.75 24.22 26.03
C GLY A 404 12.36 23.50 27.24
N THR A 405 12.69 24.26 28.28
CA THR A 405 13.39 23.77 29.47
C THR A 405 12.46 23.22 30.56
N SER A 406 11.15 23.49 30.46
CA SER A 406 10.17 23.01 31.43
C SER A 406 10.02 21.47 31.39
N MET A 407 9.60 20.86 32.50
CA MET A 407 9.32 19.41 32.56
C MET A 407 8.27 18.97 31.53
N LYS A 408 7.27 19.82 31.27
CA LYS A 408 6.25 19.60 30.22
C LYS A 408 6.85 19.66 28.81
N SER A 409 7.81 20.56 28.58
CA SER A 409 8.55 20.65 27.32
C SER A 409 9.48 19.46 27.12
N ARG A 410 10.16 19.00 28.18
CA ARG A 410 11.00 17.78 28.13
C ARG A 410 10.18 16.52 27.81
N ALA A 411 9.02 16.36 28.43
CA ALA A 411 8.12 15.24 28.12
C ALA A 411 7.60 15.29 26.67
N LYS A 412 7.24 16.48 26.17
CA LYS A 412 6.90 16.68 24.75
C LYS A 412 8.07 16.35 23.82
N ASN A 413 9.28 16.76 24.17
CA ASN A 413 10.48 16.46 23.40
C ASN A 413 10.74 14.94 23.32
N ILE A 414 10.58 14.20 24.42
CA ILE A 414 10.69 12.73 24.42
C ILE A 414 9.66 12.10 23.47
N GLY A 415 8.41 12.59 23.51
CA GLY A 415 7.36 12.16 22.56
C GLY A 415 7.69 12.49 21.09
N HIS A 416 8.26 13.66 20.83
CA HIS A 416 8.68 14.04 19.49
C HIS A 416 9.87 13.20 19.00
N ILE A 417 10.86 12.93 19.84
CA ILE A 417 12.01 12.09 19.50
C ILE A 417 11.58 10.66 19.22
N SER A 418 10.69 10.08 20.03
CA SER A 418 10.19 8.72 19.79
C SER A 418 9.40 8.62 18.48
N THR A 419 8.62 9.65 18.15
CA THR A 419 7.94 9.74 16.85
C THR A 419 8.95 9.87 15.71
N LEU A 420 9.98 10.71 15.85
CA LEU A 420 11.04 10.85 14.84
C LEU A 420 11.80 9.54 14.61
N ILE A 421 12.15 8.80 15.67
CA ILE A 421 12.81 7.50 15.53
C ILE A 421 11.90 6.51 14.81
N LEU A 422 10.62 6.45 15.18
CA LEU A 422 9.65 5.59 14.49
C LEU A 422 9.49 6.00 13.03
N GLU A 423 9.44 7.31 12.74
CA GLU A 423 9.39 7.86 11.37
C GLU A 423 10.66 7.58 10.58
N GLN A 424 11.85 7.46 11.19
CA GLN A 424 13.07 7.09 10.48
C GLN A 424 13.15 5.58 10.21
N VAL A 425 12.67 4.77 11.15
CA VAL A 425 12.58 3.30 10.97
C VAL A 425 11.54 2.95 9.90
N VAL A 426 10.45 3.71 9.83
CA VAL A 426 9.29 3.42 8.98
C VAL A 426 9.23 4.30 7.72
N GLY A 427 9.89 5.45 7.75
CA GLY A 427 9.96 6.42 6.66
C GLY A 427 11.19 6.22 5.80
N GLN A 428 11.26 7.04 4.75
CA GLN A 428 12.17 6.82 3.63
C GLN A 428 13.58 7.28 3.92
N ASP A 429 14.51 6.34 3.80
CA ASP A 429 15.92 6.65 3.56
C ASP A 429 16.08 6.95 2.07
N LEU A 430 15.78 8.20 1.70
CA LEU A 430 15.93 8.69 0.33
C LEU A 430 17.37 8.46 -0.18
N THR A 431 18.36 8.62 0.71
CA THR A 431 19.77 8.35 0.42
C THR A 431 19.98 6.91 -0.04
N ALA A 432 19.37 5.93 0.63
CA ALA A 432 19.53 4.52 0.24
C ALA A 432 18.94 4.23 -1.15
N VAL A 433 17.86 4.91 -1.52
CA VAL A 433 17.25 4.81 -2.86
C VAL A 433 18.12 5.50 -3.92
N GLU A 434 18.61 6.71 -3.63
CA GLU A 434 19.52 7.46 -4.52
C GLU A 434 20.81 6.67 -4.77
N MET A 435 21.43 6.13 -3.71
CA MET A 435 22.63 5.29 -3.83
C MET A 435 22.38 4.03 -4.68
N ALA A 436 21.21 3.41 -4.54
CA ALA A 436 20.82 2.26 -5.34
C ALA A 436 20.64 2.63 -6.82
N GLN A 437 20.01 3.77 -7.09
CA GLN A 437 19.79 4.29 -8.43
C GLN A 437 21.11 4.66 -9.11
N ASP A 438 22.00 5.38 -8.41
CA ASP A 438 23.33 5.74 -8.90
C ASP A 438 24.16 4.50 -9.21
N ARG A 439 24.09 3.48 -8.35
CA ARG A 439 24.77 2.20 -8.55
C ARG A 439 24.22 1.46 -9.76
N CYS A 440 22.90 1.39 -9.93
CA CYS A 440 22.29 0.83 -11.12
C CYS A 440 22.76 1.56 -12.38
N HIS A 441 22.74 2.89 -12.37
CA HIS A 441 23.18 3.71 -13.49
C HIS A 441 24.66 3.46 -13.84
N ALA A 442 25.55 3.46 -12.84
CA ALA A 442 26.98 3.20 -13.03
C ALA A 442 27.28 1.82 -13.63
N HIS A 443 26.42 0.83 -13.38
CA HIS A 443 26.56 -0.53 -13.89
C HIS A 443 25.67 -0.83 -15.12
N ASN A 444 25.00 0.18 -15.68
CA ASN A 444 24.03 0.02 -16.78
C ASN A 444 22.91 -1.00 -16.48
N ILE A 445 22.48 -1.07 -15.21
CA ILE A 445 21.37 -1.90 -14.77
C ILE A 445 20.08 -1.06 -14.87
N PRO A 446 19.10 -1.46 -15.70
CA PRO A 446 17.79 -0.83 -15.71
C PRO A 446 17.15 -0.85 -14.32
N PHE A 447 16.72 0.32 -13.85
CA PHE A 447 16.13 0.51 -12.53
C PHE A 447 14.83 1.28 -12.65
N ASN A 448 13.79 0.80 -11.98
CA ASN A 448 12.52 1.51 -11.86
C ASN A 448 12.04 1.47 -10.41
N ARG A 449 11.59 2.62 -9.91
CA ARG A 449 11.10 2.80 -8.54
C ARG A 449 9.70 3.38 -8.59
N LEU A 450 8.73 2.66 -8.04
CA LEU A 450 7.36 3.14 -7.88
C LEU A 450 7.10 3.44 -6.40
N SER A 451 6.93 4.71 -6.05
CA SER A 451 6.61 5.14 -4.70
C SER A 451 5.69 6.37 -4.70
N PRO A 452 4.37 6.17 -4.54
CA PRO A 452 3.42 7.28 -4.56
C PRO A 452 3.66 8.30 -3.45
N LYS A 453 3.59 9.59 -3.81
CA LYS A 453 3.73 10.70 -2.86
C LYS A 453 2.39 11.08 -2.23
N GLY A 454 2.44 11.73 -1.07
CA GLY A 454 1.24 12.18 -0.33
C GLY A 454 0.64 11.13 0.59
N ILE A 455 1.33 10.00 0.82
CA ILE A 455 0.87 8.91 1.67
C ILE A 455 1.27 9.17 3.13
N ALA A 456 0.34 9.71 3.91
CA ALA A 456 0.53 10.00 5.33
C ALA A 456 -0.38 9.12 6.22
N VAL A 457 -0.31 7.80 6.03
CA VAL A 457 -1.10 6.82 6.78
C VAL A 457 -0.23 6.06 7.78
N ARG A 458 -0.74 5.86 8.99
CA ARG A 458 -0.07 5.05 10.01
C ARG A 458 0.02 3.59 9.57
N ILE A 459 1.13 2.93 9.93
CA ILE A 459 1.38 1.52 9.61
C ILE A 459 0.40 0.54 10.25
N ASP A 460 -0.32 0.97 11.29
CA ASP A 460 -1.34 0.20 12.01
C ASP A 460 -2.77 0.68 11.71
N GLN A 461 -2.97 1.34 10.57
CA GLN A 461 -4.29 1.82 10.18
C GLN A 461 -5.22 0.66 9.84
N ILE A 462 -6.39 0.64 10.48
CA ILE A 462 -7.43 -0.37 10.25
C ILE A 462 -8.76 0.22 9.78
N ASP A 463 -8.87 1.55 9.72
CA ASP A 463 -10.08 2.24 9.25
C ASP A 463 -10.18 2.17 7.73
N ASP A 464 -11.26 1.53 7.26
CA ASP A 464 -11.50 1.23 5.85
C ASP A 464 -11.53 2.49 4.99
N ALA A 465 -12.13 3.58 5.50
CA ALA A 465 -12.22 4.82 4.75
C ALA A 465 -10.84 5.48 4.58
N LYS A 466 -10.00 5.47 5.62
CA LYS A 466 -8.62 5.98 5.54
C LYS A 466 -7.73 5.13 4.64
N LEU A 467 -7.87 3.81 4.69
CA LEU A 467 -7.16 2.92 3.77
C LEU A 467 -7.62 3.13 2.31
N MET A 468 -8.91 3.36 2.08
CA MET A 468 -9.39 3.70 0.73
C MET A 468 -8.99 5.09 0.27
N ASP A 469 -8.89 6.09 1.15
CA ASP A 469 -8.32 7.39 0.79
C ASP A 469 -6.85 7.25 0.37
N MET A 470 -6.08 6.38 1.04
CA MET A 470 -4.69 6.04 0.68
C MET A 470 -4.59 5.36 -0.69
N ILE A 471 -5.44 4.35 -0.93
CA ILE A 471 -5.51 3.64 -2.21
C ILE A 471 -5.90 4.62 -3.32
N TRP A 472 -6.87 5.50 -3.07
CA TRP A 472 -7.30 6.50 -4.04
C TRP A 472 -6.20 7.49 -4.39
N THR A 473 -5.49 8.00 -3.38
CA THR A 473 -4.32 8.88 -3.57
C THR A 473 -3.24 8.18 -4.41
N THR A 474 -3.03 6.89 -4.17
CA THR A 474 -2.10 6.06 -4.95
C THR A 474 -2.52 5.96 -6.42
N LEU A 475 -3.80 5.66 -6.70
CA LEU A 475 -4.31 5.53 -8.07
C LEU A 475 -4.21 6.85 -8.85
N ILE A 476 -4.53 7.97 -8.21
CA ILE A 476 -4.36 9.31 -8.81
C ILE A 476 -2.87 9.55 -9.11
N TYR A 477 -1.98 9.35 -8.14
CA TYR A 477 -0.54 9.54 -8.35
C TYR A 477 -0.02 8.73 -9.54
N LEU A 478 -0.38 7.44 -9.63
CA LEU A 478 0.08 6.57 -10.71
C LEU A 478 -0.43 7.04 -12.07
N THR A 479 -1.66 7.57 -12.11
CA THR A 479 -2.29 8.13 -13.32
C THR A 479 -1.63 9.45 -13.74
N GLU A 480 -1.26 10.30 -12.79
CA GLU A 480 -0.51 11.53 -13.06
C GLU A 480 0.95 11.27 -13.45
N ASN A 481 1.51 10.11 -13.07
CA ASN A 481 2.90 9.74 -13.29
C ASN A 481 3.04 8.47 -14.16
N VAL A 482 2.16 8.29 -15.14
CA VAL A 482 2.17 7.10 -16.04
C VAL A 482 3.51 6.83 -16.71
N HIS A 483 4.29 7.88 -16.98
CA HIS A 483 5.63 7.77 -17.55
C HIS A 483 6.58 6.88 -16.71
N GLU A 484 6.44 6.86 -15.37
CA GLU A 484 7.22 5.96 -14.50
C GLU A 484 6.86 4.49 -14.76
N ILE A 485 5.58 4.22 -15.06
CA ILE A 485 5.06 2.88 -15.38
C ILE A 485 5.47 2.48 -16.81
N ASP A 486 5.44 3.42 -17.74
CA ASP A 486 5.85 3.17 -19.13
C ASP A 486 7.36 2.86 -19.21
N GLN A 487 8.20 3.50 -18.39
CA GLN A 487 9.61 3.15 -18.24
C GLN A 487 9.81 1.71 -17.76
N LEU A 488 8.98 1.22 -16.83
CA LEU A 488 8.97 -0.19 -16.41
C LEU A 488 8.57 -1.10 -17.58
N GLY A 489 7.53 -0.73 -18.34
CA GLY A 489 7.12 -1.45 -19.55
C GLY A 489 8.23 -1.54 -20.59
N GLU A 490 8.93 -0.44 -20.86
CA GLU A 490 10.09 -0.40 -21.74
C GLU A 490 11.23 -1.28 -21.25
N MET A 491 11.55 -1.24 -19.95
CA MET A 491 12.57 -2.10 -19.36
C MET A 491 12.24 -3.57 -19.61
N ILE A 492 11.01 -3.99 -19.28
CA ILE A 492 10.56 -5.38 -19.47
C ILE A 492 10.58 -5.76 -20.94
N TYR A 493 10.07 -4.89 -21.82
CA TYR A 493 10.10 -5.11 -23.26
C TYR A 493 11.53 -5.28 -23.76
N LYS A 494 12.47 -4.39 -23.39
CA LYS A 494 13.89 -4.47 -23.76
C LYS A 494 14.60 -5.69 -23.18
N LEU A 495 14.12 -6.32 -22.12
CA LEU A 495 14.72 -7.55 -21.60
C LEU A 495 14.10 -8.80 -22.25
N LYS A 496 12.77 -8.85 -22.37
CA LYS A 496 12.00 -10.06 -22.71
C LYS A 496 11.53 -10.15 -24.18
N SER A 497 11.61 -9.09 -24.98
CA SER A 497 11.30 -9.15 -26.44
C SER A 497 12.42 -9.80 -27.25
N ASP A 498 12.09 -10.34 -28.43
CA ASP A 498 13.06 -10.84 -29.41
C ASP A 498 13.86 -9.68 -30.04
N PRO A 499 15.19 -9.78 -30.20
CA PRO A 499 16.00 -8.75 -30.87
C PRO A 499 15.51 -8.36 -32.28
N THR A 500 14.86 -9.28 -32.99
CA THR A 500 14.34 -9.04 -34.35
C THR A 500 13.09 -8.15 -34.37
N GLU A 501 12.24 -8.23 -33.33
CA GLU A 501 11.08 -7.35 -33.19
C GLU A 501 11.46 -5.91 -32.80
N ARG A 502 12.56 -5.74 -32.04
CA ARG A 502 13.09 -4.42 -31.66
C ARG A 502 13.45 -3.56 -32.87
N LYS A 503 14.00 -4.19 -33.92
CA LYS A 503 14.34 -3.50 -35.19
C LYS A 503 13.11 -3.08 -36.00
N ARG A 504 11.98 -3.76 -35.85
CA ARG A 504 10.72 -3.38 -36.53
C ARG A 504 10.03 -2.18 -35.86
N ARG A 505 10.15 -2.03 -34.53
CA ARG A 505 9.50 -0.96 -33.77
C ARG A 505 10.33 0.29 -33.52
N SER A 506 11.65 0.31 -33.73
CA SER A 506 12.42 1.56 -33.65
C SER A 506 11.98 2.64 -34.66
N ASN A 507 11.15 2.26 -35.64
CA ASN A 507 10.58 3.14 -36.66
C ASN A 507 9.15 3.63 -36.31
N THR A 508 8.62 3.30 -35.13
CA THR A 508 7.28 3.72 -34.70
C THR A 508 7.33 4.07 -33.20
N VAL A 509 7.01 5.33 -32.87
CA VAL A 509 6.96 5.82 -31.48
C VAL A 509 5.90 5.04 -30.70
N LEU A 510 6.24 4.65 -29.47
CA LEU A 510 5.39 3.89 -28.53
C LEU A 510 4.15 4.68 -28.09
#